data_AF-A0A224YZK8-F1
#
_entry.id   AF-A0A224YZK8-F1
#
_cell.length_a   1.000
_cell.length_b   1.000
_cell.length_c   1.000
_cell.angle_alpha   90.00
_cell.angle_beta   90.00
_cell.angle_gamma   90.00
#
_symmetry.space_group_name_H-M   'P 1'
#
loop_
_entity.id
_entity.type
_entity.pdbx_description
1 polymer ?
#
loop_
_entity_poly.entity_id
_entity_poly.type
_entity_poly.pdbx_seq_one_letter_code
_entity_poly.pdbx_strand_id
1 'polypeptide(L)'
;MPEKASSIRETDILCQSCFNRLKQIAVESPEASQSDANFVPEQIVVEELNVLVKTTDVTTLKIPAKVKAQCRVSYAKRKRAEIEGAISRTISAVLTVAYGTTEEPGTSAETCNTCREWLRNLKHTFEFDTCESYYERCRLLTLLPVNLSHQEVQEMIPSATRHLIRKSRKYRHPDVVKSESLHQIEAEARKHTGSNEILY
;
A
#
# COMPACT_ATOMS: atom_id res chain seq x y z
N MET A 1 6.13 38.47 -56.36
CA MET A 1 5.59 38.89 -55.05
C MET A 1 4.45 37.94 -54.72
N PRO A 2 4.61 36.95 -53.84
CA PRO A 2 3.49 36.08 -53.48
C PRO A 2 2.60 36.80 -52.46
N GLU A 3 1.30 36.83 -52.75
CA GLU A 3 0.27 37.44 -51.92
C GLU A 3 0.23 36.78 -50.54
N LYS A 4 0.15 37.60 -49.48
CA LYS A 4 -0.06 37.12 -48.10
C LYS A 4 -1.43 36.44 -48.03
N ALA A 5 -1.44 35.13 -47.78
CA ALA A 5 -2.67 34.39 -47.53
C ALA A 5 -3.42 35.02 -46.35
N SER A 6 -4.68 35.39 -46.60
CA SER A 6 -5.61 35.92 -45.61
C SER A 6 -5.85 34.90 -44.49
N SER A 7 -5.83 35.37 -43.23
CA SER A 7 -6.15 34.57 -42.05
C SER A 7 -7.58 34.02 -42.15
N ILE A 8 -7.72 32.69 -42.04
CA ILE A 8 -9.00 31.97 -42.04
C ILE A 8 -9.79 32.35 -40.78
N ARG A 9 -11.10 32.64 -40.93
CA ARG A 9 -12.01 32.96 -39.81
C ARG A 9 -12.92 31.78 -39.51
N GLU A 10 -13.46 31.71 -38.29
CA GLU A 10 -14.35 30.62 -37.83
C GLU A 10 -15.65 30.48 -38.66
N THR A 11 -16.02 31.53 -39.41
CA THR A 11 -17.22 31.55 -40.26
C THR A 11 -16.98 31.04 -41.69
N ASP A 12 -15.75 30.69 -42.05
CA ASP A 12 -15.41 30.31 -43.41
C ASP A 12 -15.82 28.86 -43.70
N ILE A 13 -16.64 28.67 -44.74
CA ILE A 13 -17.09 27.33 -45.16
C ILE A 13 -15.98 26.67 -45.97
N LEU A 14 -15.32 25.68 -45.37
CA LEU A 14 -14.24 24.93 -45.99
C LEU A 14 -14.78 23.79 -46.87
N CYS A 15 -14.16 23.58 -48.03
CA CYS A 15 -14.41 22.38 -48.81
C CYS A 15 -13.73 21.16 -48.17
N GLN A 16 -14.19 19.96 -48.52
CA GLN A 16 -13.75 18.70 -47.92
C GLN A 16 -12.23 18.48 -47.97
N SER A 17 -11.58 18.88 -49.07
CA SER A 17 -10.12 18.73 -49.24
C SER A 17 -9.34 19.70 -48.34
N CYS A 18 -9.78 20.95 -48.23
CA CYS A 18 -9.17 21.95 -47.34
C CYS A 18 -9.37 21.59 -45.85
N PHE A 19 -10.54 21.06 -45.48
CA PHE A 19 -10.79 20.55 -44.13
C PHE A 19 -9.87 19.39 -43.77
N ASN A 20 -9.70 18.41 -44.69
CA ASN A 20 -8.81 17.28 -44.46
C ASN A 20 -7.34 17.71 -44.31
N ARG A 21 -6.90 18.72 -45.07
CA ARG A 21 -5.55 19.29 -44.97
C ARG A 21 -5.34 20.02 -43.63
N LEU A 22 -6.32 20.81 -43.18
CA LEU A 22 -6.29 21.44 -41.86
C LEU A 22 -6.26 20.41 -40.73
N LYS A 23 -7.05 19.35 -40.85
CA LYS A 23 -7.06 18.24 -39.89
C LYS A 23 -5.70 17.54 -39.79
N GLN A 24 -4.99 17.36 -40.91
CA GLN A 24 -3.62 16.82 -40.91
C GLN A 24 -2.63 17.78 -40.24
N ILE A 25 -2.71 19.08 -40.53
CA ILE A 25 -1.83 20.10 -39.91
C ILE A 25 -2.09 20.20 -38.39
N ALA A 26 -3.34 20.09 -37.95
CA ALA A 26 -3.68 20.06 -36.52
C ALA A 26 -3.20 18.80 -35.80
N VAL A 27 -3.06 17.67 -36.51
CA VAL A 27 -2.51 16.42 -35.97
C VAL A 27 -0.97 16.44 -35.94
N GLU A 28 -0.34 17.22 -36.81
CA GLU A 28 1.13 17.38 -36.89
C GLU A 28 1.68 18.56 -36.06
N SER A 29 0.83 19.42 -35.50
CA SER A 29 1.23 20.49 -34.57
C SER A 29 1.22 19.97 -33.12
N PRO A 30 2.36 19.84 -32.43
CA PRO A 30 2.39 19.48 -31.03
C PRO A 30 2.11 20.70 -30.15
N GLU A 31 0.91 21.29 -30.27
CA GLU A 31 0.37 22.10 -29.19
C GLU A 31 -0.31 21.16 -28.19
N ALA A 32 0.54 20.49 -27.41
CA ALA A 32 0.19 19.95 -26.12
C ALA A 32 -0.14 21.13 -25.18
N SER A 33 -1.34 21.69 -25.35
CA SER A 33 -1.95 22.64 -24.44
C SER A 33 -3.28 22.08 -23.94
N GLN A 34 -3.26 20.82 -23.48
CA GLN A 34 -4.09 20.48 -22.33
C GLN A 34 -3.26 20.88 -21.11
N SER A 35 -3.49 22.11 -20.66
CA SER A 35 -3.08 22.54 -19.33
C SER A 35 -3.76 21.62 -18.32
N ASP A 36 -3.06 20.55 -17.94
CA ASP A 36 -3.37 19.82 -16.74
C ASP A 36 -3.24 20.84 -15.61
N ALA A 37 -4.38 21.24 -15.02
CA ALA A 37 -4.46 22.36 -14.08
C ALA A 37 -3.60 22.16 -12.80
N ASN A 38 -2.95 20.98 -12.68
CA ASN A 38 -2.07 20.60 -11.59
C ASN A 38 -0.63 20.27 -12.04
N PHE A 39 -0.20 20.65 -13.25
CA PHE A 39 1.20 20.47 -13.63
C PHE A 39 2.10 21.42 -12.83
N VAL A 40 2.73 20.90 -11.79
CA VAL A 40 3.76 21.60 -11.02
C VAL A 40 5.13 21.22 -11.61
N PRO A 41 5.90 22.19 -12.14
CA PRO A 41 7.26 21.95 -12.61
C PRO A 41 8.13 21.27 -11.55
N GLU A 42 8.95 20.31 -11.96
CA GLU A 42 9.82 19.54 -11.06
C GLU A 42 10.73 20.44 -10.19
N GLN A 43 11.13 21.60 -10.72
CA GLN A 43 11.91 22.58 -9.97
C GLN A 43 11.16 23.11 -8.75
N ILE A 44 9.87 23.43 -8.91
CA ILE A 44 9.02 23.97 -7.84
C ILE A 44 8.85 22.93 -6.73
N VAL A 45 8.54 21.67 -7.09
CA VAL A 45 8.40 20.58 -6.11
C VAL A 45 9.69 20.34 -5.32
N VAL A 46 10.84 20.37 -6.01
CA VAL A 46 12.14 20.18 -5.35
C VAL A 46 12.51 21.37 -4.47
N GLU A 47 12.18 22.60 -4.89
CA GLU A 47 12.42 23.81 -4.08
C GLU A 47 11.55 23.84 -2.84
N GLU A 48 10.25 23.53 -2.94
CA GLU A 48 9.35 23.41 -1.80
C GLU A 48 9.84 22.37 -0.79
N LEU A 49 10.23 21.18 -1.27
CA LEU A 49 10.78 20.16 -0.40
C LEU A 49 12.11 20.58 0.22
N ASN A 50 12.96 21.28 -0.52
CA ASN A 50 14.21 21.82 0.02
C ASN A 50 13.97 22.90 1.07
N VAL A 51 12.91 23.71 0.97
CA VAL A 51 12.51 24.64 2.04
C VAL A 51 12.14 23.89 3.31
N LEU A 52 11.38 22.80 3.19
CA LEU A 52 11.01 21.96 4.34
C LEU A 52 12.22 21.25 4.96
N VAL A 53 13.18 20.82 4.14
CA VAL A 53 14.38 20.09 4.57
C VAL A 53 15.50 21.02 5.06
N LYS A 54 15.49 22.32 4.72
CA LYS A 54 16.50 23.30 5.17
C LYS A 54 16.65 23.41 6.69
N THR A 55 15.59 23.09 7.44
CA THR A 55 15.60 23.09 8.91
C THR A 55 16.24 21.83 9.49
N THR A 56 16.61 20.87 8.64
CA THR A 56 17.27 19.62 8.99
C THR A 56 18.69 19.61 8.41
N ASP A 57 19.64 18.90 9.05
CA ASP A 57 21.05 18.80 8.61
C ASP A 57 21.25 17.95 7.32
N VAL A 58 20.23 17.85 6.47
CA VAL A 58 20.24 17.02 5.26
C VAL A 58 20.62 17.86 4.04
N THR A 59 21.49 17.29 3.19
CA THR A 59 21.86 17.97 1.94
C THR A 59 20.67 18.12 1.01
N THR A 60 20.56 19.28 0.37
CA THR A 60 19.43 19.62 -0.51
C THR A 60 19.27 18.62 -1.66
N LEU A 61 18.02 18.38 -2.04
CA LEU A 61 17.66 17.59 -3.20
C LEU A 61 18.11 18.28 -4.49
N LYS A 62 18.72 17.48 -5.38
CA LYS A 62 19.00 17.85 -6.76
C LYS A 62 17.73 17.75 -7.60
N ILE A 63 17.58 18.67 -8.54
CA ILE A 63 16.54 18.63 -9.59
C ILE A 63 16.69 17.32 -10.39
N PRO A 64 15.59 16.63 -10.78
CA PRO A 64 15.67 15.32 -11.43
C PRO A 64 16.46 15.32 -12.75
N ALA A 65 16.47 16.44 -13.47
CA ALA A 65 17.32 16.66 -14.64
C ALA A 65 18.83 16.53 -14.37
N LYS A 66 19.28 16.81 -13.13
CA LYS A 66 20.69 16.70 -12.70
C LYS A 66 21.05 15.32 -12.15
N VAL A 67 20.09 14.40 -12.10
CA VAL A 67 20.29 13.02 -11.63
C VAL A 67 20.20 12.07 -12.82
N LYS A 68 21.24 11.25 -13.03
CA LYS A 68 21.26 10.22 -14.08
C LYS A 68 20.02 9.34 -13.97
N ALA A 69 19.31 9.13 -15.09
CA ALA A 69 18.01 8.44 -15.12
C ALA A 69 18.03 7.09 -14.39
N GLN A 70 19.06 6.26 -14.67
CA GLN A 70 19.26 4.95 -14.03
C GLN A 70 19.47 4.99 -12.51
N CYS A 71 19.87 6.14 -11.96
CA CYS A 71 20.13 6.33 -10.53
C CYS A 71 18.97 7.03 -9.80
N ARG A 72 17.90 7.43 -10.47
CA ARG A 72 16.81 8.22 -9.85
C ARG A 72 16.14 7.49 -8.70
N VAL A 73 15.87 6.19 -8.87
CA VAL A 73 15.22 5.35 -7.85
C VAL A 73 16.11 5.22 -6.60
N SER A 74 17.39 4.89 -6.77
CA SER A 74 18.32 4.75 -5.66
C SER A 74 18.62 6.09 -4.98
N TYR A 75 18.70 7.18 -5.76
CA TYR A 75 18.84 8.54 -5.25
C TYR A 75 17.65 8.94 -4.37
N ALA A 76 16.41 8.74 -4.86
CA ALA A 76 15.20 9.05 -4.13
C ALA A 76 15.09 8.23 -2.84
N LYS A 77 15.37 6.92 -2.90
CA LYS A 77 15.37 6.03 -1.73
C LYS A 77 16.35 6.52 -0.66
N ARG A 78 17.59 6.85 -1.05
CA ARG A 78 18.59 7.38 -0.13
C ARG A 78 18.15 8.72 0.47
N LYS A 79 17.66 9.65 -0.35
CA LYS A 79 17.22 10.96 0.12
C LYS A 79 16.05 10.88 1.09
N ARG A 80 15.09 10.00 0.81
CA ARG A 80 13.99 9.69 1.74
C ARG A 80 14.53 9.25 3.11
N ALA A 81 15.44 8.28 3.13
CA ALA A 81 16.02 7.78 4.38
C ALA A 81 16.82 8.86 5.14
N GLU A 82 17.57 9.71 4.43
CA GLU A 82 18.30 10.84 5.04
C GLU A 82 17.33 11.83 5.72
N ILE A 83 16.25 12.20 5.04
CA ILE A 83 15.22 13.13 5.55
C ILE A 83 14.47 12.52 6.74
N GLU A 84 13.98 11.29 6.60
CA GLU A 84 13.28 10.57 7.68
C GLU A 84 14.15 10.47 8.92
N GLY A 85 15.42 10.09 8.76
CA GLY A 85 16.36 9.99 9.89
C GLY A 85 16.62 11.33 10.56
N ALA A 86 16.75 12.42 9.81
CA ALA A 86 17.00 13.74 10.40
C ALA A 86 15.76 14.29 11.14
N ILE A 87 14.58 14.18 10.54
CA ILE A 87 13.32 14.57 11.19
C ILE A 87 13.10 13.74 12.46
N SER A 88 13.32 12.43 12.40
CA SER A 88 13.19 11.54 13.55
C SER A 88 14.10 11.98 14.71
N ARG A 89 15.39 12.26 14.44
CA ARG A 89 16.31 12.77 15.47
C ARG A 89 15.87 14.10 16.07
N THR A 90 15.39 15.03 15.26
CA THR A 90 14.89 16.33 15.74
C THR A 90 13.68 16.14 16.65
N ILE A 91 12.72 15.31 16.25
CA ILE A 91 11.53 15.01 17.06
C ILE A 91 11.94 14.33 18.37
N SER A 92 12.79 13.31 18.31
CA SER A 92 13.30 12.61 19.49
C SER A 92 13.99 13.57 20.47
N ALA A 93 14.85 14.47 19.98
CA ALA A 93 15.51 15.47 20.82
C ALA A 93 14.49 16.38 21.54
N VAL A 94 13.46 16.86 20.83
CA VAL A 94 12.40 17.67 21.42
C VAL A 94 11.61 16.88 22.47
N LEU A 95 11.27 15.62 22.18
CA LEU A 95 10.55 14.76 23.11
C LEU A 95 11.37 14.42 24.36
N THR A 96 12.67 14.14 24.20
CA THR A 96 13.58 13.91 25.34
C THR A 96 13.66 15.15 26.23
N VAL A 97 13.74 16.35 25.65
CA VAL A 97 13.75 17.60 26.43
C VAL A 97 12.40 17.84 27.12
N ALA A 98 11.29 17.62 26.42
CA ALA A 98 9.96 17.92 26.95
C ALA A 98 9.45 16.90 27.99
N TYR A 99 9.79 15.61 27.81
CA TYR A 99 9.19 14.50 28.56
C TYR A 99 10.22 13.59 29.24
N GLY A 100 11.52 13.84 29.09
CA GLY A 100 12.57 13.01 29.69
C GLY A 100 12.67 11.59 29.12
N THR A 101 12.00 11.32 27.99
CA THR A 101 12.00 10.00 27.35
C THR A 101 13.29 9.80 26.55
N THR A 102 14.09 8.81 26.94
CA THR A 102 15.32 8.40 26.21
C THR A 102 15.07 7.28 25.19
N GLU A 103 13.85 6.74 25.12
CA GLU A 103 13.52 5.68 24.18
C GLU A 103 13.26 6.27 22.79
N GLU A 104 14.14 5.98 21.83
CA GLU A 104 13.85 6.27 20.44
C GLU A 104 12.69 5.38 19.96
N PRO A 105 11.70 5.92 19.21
CA PRO A 105 10.73 5.09 18.51
C PRO A 105 11.45 4.25 17.45
N GLY A 106 11.85 3.03 17.82
CA GLY A 106 12.45 2.07 16.91
C GLY A 106 11.41 1.40 16.02
N THR A 107 11.84 0.94 14.85
CA THR A 107 11.16 -0.13 14.11
C THR A 107 10.87 -1.29 15.06
N SER A 108 9.67 -1.90 14.95
CA SER A 108 9.27 -3.07 15.72
C SER A 108 10.46 -4.02 15.91
N ALA A 109 10.98 -4.11 17.13
CA ALA A 109 12.15 -4.95 17.41
C ALA A 109 11.86 -6.39 16.95
N GLU A 110 12.87 -7.11 16.45
CA GLU A 110 12.76 -8.54 16.10
C GLU A 110 12.17 -9.39 17.24
N THR A 111 12.27 -8.89 18.47
CA THR A 111 11.70 -9.45 19.68
C THR A 111 10.67 -8.52 20.34
N CYS A 112 9.57 -8.24 19.65
CA CYS A 112 8.43 -7.56 20.25
C CYS A 112 7.75 -8.48 21.30
N ASN A 113 7.95 -8.20 22.59
CA ASN A 113 7.37 -8.99 23.69
C ASN A 113 5.84 -9.01 23.64
N THR A 114 5.20 -7.87 23.37
CA THR A 114 3.74 -7.76 23.21
C THR A 114 3.23 -8.61 22.05
N CYS A 115 3.96 -8.65 20.93
CA CYS A 115 3.61 -9.45 19.75
C CYS A 115 3.74 -10.95 20.04
N ARG A 116 4.78 -11.34 20.80
CA ARG A 116 4.98 -12.73 21.26
C ARG A 116 3.91 -13.17 22.24
N GLU A 117 3.54 -12.32 23.19
CA GLU A 117 2.47 -12.57 24.15
C GLU A 117 1.12 -12.69 23.46
N TRP A 118 0.81 -11.77 22.54
CA TRP A 118 -0.39 -11.84 21.72
C TRP A 118 -0.47 -13.14 20.92
N LEU A 119 0.62 -13.53 20.25
CA LEU A 119 0.66 -14.78 19.47
C LEU A 119 0.52 -16.00 20.38
N ARG A 120 1.15 -15.98 21.56
CA ARG A 120 1.02 -17.05 22.57
C ARG A 120 -0.44 -17.17 23.03
N ASN A 121 -1.10 -16.06 23.32
CA ASN A 121 -2.50 -16.05 23.75
C ASN A 121 -3.40 -16.57 22.63
N LEU A 122 -3.21 -16.11 21.40
CA LEU A 122 -3.98 -16.58 20.25
C LEU A 122 -3.81 -18.08 20.05
N LYS A 123 -2.58 -18.60 20.13
CA LYS A 123 -2.30 -20.04 20.04
C LYS A 123 -2.95 -20.82 21.18
N HIS A 124 -2.84 -20.34 22.42
CA HIS A 124 -3.45 -20.96 23.58
C HIS A 124 -4.98 -21.03 23.46
N THR A 125 -5.64 -19.94 23.06
CA THR A 125 -7.08 -19.86 22.82
C THR A 125 -7.52 -20.83 21.70
N PHE A 126 -6.70 -20.96 20.66
CA PHE A 126 -6.97 -21.83 19.52
C PHE A 126 -6.82 -23.33 19.86
N GLU A 127 -5.81 -23.68 20.66
CA GLU A 127 -5.40 -25.06 20.93
C GLU A 127 -6.00 -25.65 22.21
N PHE A 128 -6.06 -24.89 23.30
CA PHE A 128 -6.17 -25.48 24.62
C PHE A 128 -7.49 -25.26 25.36
N ASP A 129 -8.23 -24.15 25.20
CA ASP A 129 -9.27 -23.90 26.24
C ASP A 129 -10.54 -23.10 25.91
N THR A 130 -10.80 -22.66 24.67
CA THR A 130 -12.00 -21.80 24.45
C THR A 130 -12.71 -21.92 23.11
N CYS A 131 -12.14 -22.63 22.14
CA CYS A 131 -12.75 -22.75 20.82
C CYS A 131 -13.14 -24.20 20.54
N GLU A 132 -14.33 -24.55 20.99
CA GLU A 132 -14.94 -25.85 20.70
C GLU A 132 -15.44 -25.90 19.25
N SER A 133 -15.92 -24.77 18.73
CA SER A 133 -16.50 -24.74 17.40
C SER A 133 -15.47 -24.49 16.31
N TYR A 134 -15.66 -25.20 15.19
CA TYR A 134 -14.94 -24.96 13.95
C TYR A 134 -15.03 -23.49 13.48
N TYR A 135 -16.16 -22.85 13.74
CA TYR A 135 -16.41 -21.45 13.38
C TYR A 135 -15.55 -20.47 14.19
N GLU A 136 -15.45 -20.66 15.50
CA GLU A 136 -14.62 -19.83 16.38
C GLU A 136 -13.14 -19.94 16.00
N ARG A 137 -12.66 -21.15 15.70
CA ARG A 137 -11.30 -21.35 15.18
C ARG A 137 -11.06 -20.56 13.89
N CYS A 138 -12.01 -20.58 12.96
CA CYS A 138 -11.91 -19.76 11.76
C CYS A 138 -11.93 -18.26 12.06
N ARG A 139 -12.75 -17.80 13.01
CA ARG A 139 -12.78 -16.39 13.44
C ARG A 139 -11.46 -15.96 14.08
N LEU A 140 -10.84 -16.78 14.93
CA LEU A 140 -9.55 -16.43 15.52
C LEU A 140 -8.46 -16.23 14.47
N LEU A 141 -8.45 -17.07 13.44
CA LEU A 141 -7.50 -16.94 12.32
C LEU A 141 -7.74 -15.68 11.48
N THR A 142 -8.85 -14.94 11.64
CA THR A 142 -9.03 -13.63 10.98
C THR A 142 -8.19 -12.53 11.62
N LEU A 143 -7.74 -12.72 12.87
CA LEU A 143 -6.91 -11.75 13.61
C LEU A 143 -5.46 -11.71 13.11
N LEU A 144 -4.99 -12.78 12.44
CA LEU A 144 -3.64 -12.83 11.87
C LEU A 144 -3.46 -11.81 10.72
N PRO A 145 -2.26 -11.28 10.45
CA PRO A 145 -2.02 -10.47 9.25
C PRO A 145 -2.36 -11.20 7.93
N VAL A 146 -2.92 -10.49 6.95
CA VAL A 146 -3.38 -11.06 5.65
C VAL A 146 -2.24 -11.54 4.75
N ASN A 147 -1.06 -10.94 4.90
CA ASN A 147 0.12 -11.18 4.09
C ASN A 147 0.88 -12.46 4.46
N LEU A 148 0.51 -13.10 5.58
CA LEU A 148 1.11 -14.37 5.97
C LEU A 148 0.68 -15.49 5.03
N SER A 149 1.65 -16.25 4.56
CA SER A 149 1.44 -17.48 3.78
C SER A 149 0.80 -18.58 4.62
N HIS A 150 0.28 -19.63 3.96
CA HIS A 150 -0.25 -20.78 4.68
C HIS A 150 0.82 -21.46 5.54
N GLN A 151 2.05 -21.54 5.03
CA GLN A 151 3.16 -22.17 5.73
C GLN A 151 3.50 -21.40 7.02
N GLU A 152 3.64 -20.08 6.95
CA GLU A 152 3.94 -19.25 8.14
C GLU A 152 2.84 -19.37 9.20
N VAL A 153 1.57 -19.43 8.79
CA VAL A 153 0.46 -19.65 9.73
C VAL A 153 0.53 -21.03 10.38
N GLN A 154 0.86 -22.08 9.62
CA GLN A 154 1.02 -23.43 10.16
C GLN A 154 2.25 -23.56 11.06
N GLU A 155 3.34 -22.86 10.77
CA GLU A 155 4.53 -22.83 11.63
C GLU A 155 4.22 -22.16 12.98
N MET A 156 3.44 -21.09 12.97
CA MET A 156 3.01 -20.42 14.21
C MET A 156 1.95 -21.22 14.99
N ILE A 157 0.99 -21.80 14.28
CA ILE A 157 -0.16 -22.54 14.85
C ILE A 157 -0.29 -23.89 14.11
N PRO A 158 0.43 -24.93 14.56
CA PRO A 158 0.47 -26.23 13.86
C PRO A 158 -0.89 -26.91 13.69
N SER A 159 -1.79 -26.64 14.64
CA SER A 159 -3.17 -27.13 14.66
C SER A 159 -4.08 -26.44 13.62
N ALA A 160 -3.65 -25.32 13.02
CA ALA A 160 -4.40 -24.63 11.97
C ALA A 160 -4.27 -25.36 10.63
N THR A 161 -5.24 -26.19 10.29
CA THR A 161 -5.24 -26.90 9.01
C THR A 161 -5.36 -25.94 7.82
N ARG A 162 -4.83 -26.34 6.65
CA ARG A 162 -4.95 -25.55 5.40
C ARG A 162 -6.39 -25.16 5.08
N HIS A 163 -7.35 -26.03 5.42
CA HIS A 163 -8.76 -25.79 5.20
C HIS A 163 -9.30 -24.67 6.11
N LEU A 164 -8.99 -24.69 7.41
CA LEU A 164 -9.33 -23.63 8.36
C LEU A 164 -8.74 -22.28 7.94
N ILE A 165 -7.48 -22.26 7.51
CA ILE A 165 -6.80 -21.05 7.02
C ILE A 165 -7.48 -20.51 5.75
N ARG A 166 -7.87 -21.40 4.82
CA ARG A 166 -8.56 -20.99 3.60
C ARG A 166 -9.95 -20.43 3.91
N LYS A 167 -10.68 -21.04 4.85
CA LYS A 167 -12.04 -20.61 5.20
C LYS A 167 -12.05 -19.33 6.04
N SER A 168 -11.12 -19.16 6.98
CA SER A 168 -10.98 -17.92 7.75
C SER A 168 -10.73 -16.70 6.86
N ARG A 169 -9.94 -16.85 5.79
CA ARG A 169 -9.73 -15.78 4.80
C ARG A 169 -11.03 -15.35 4.12
N LYS A 170 -11.94 -16.28 3.84
CA LYS A 170 -13.26 -15.95 3.28
C LYS A 170 -14.11 -15.15 4.26
N TYR A 171 -14.01 -15.42 5.56
CA TYR A 171 -14.74 -14.67 6.60
C TYR A 171 -14.26 -13.23 6.81
N ARG A 172 -13.10 -12.83 6.26
CA ARG A 172 -12.65 -11.43 6.27
C ARG A 172 -13.41 -10.56 5.27
N HIS A 173 -14.07 -11.17 4.29
CA HIS A 173 -14.89 -10.45 3.32
C HIS A 173 -16.32 -10.32 3.88
N PRO A 174 -16.82 -9.09 4.09
CA PRO A 174 -18.14 -8.86 4.71
C PRO A 174 -19.31 -9.46 3.89
N ASP A 175 -19.10 -9.71 2.60
CA ASP A 175 -20.14 -10.24 1.70
C ASP A 175 -20.37 -11.76 1.84
N VAL A 176 -19.43 -12.52 2.45
CA VAL A 176 -19.54 -13.98 2.61
C VAL A 176 -20.35 -14.36 3.87
N VAL A 177 -20.33 -13.52 4.90
CA VAL A 177 -21.02 -13.80 6.17
C VAL A 177 -22.55 -13.73 6.02
N LYS A 178 -23.06 -13.04 4.98
CA LYS A 178 -24.50 -12.94 4.70
C LYS A 178 -25.08 -14.18 4.00
N SER A 179 -24.27 -15.04 3.39
CA SER A 179 -24.75 -16.12 2.51
C SER A 179 -24.78 -17.52 3.13
N GLU A 180 -24.02 -17.78 4.19
CA GLU A 180 -23.99 -19.11 4.82
C GLU A 180 -24.87 -19.12 6.08
N SER A 181 -25.93 -19.92 6.09
CA SER A 181 -26.74 -20.10 7.30
C SER A 181 -25.91 -20.83 8.38
N LEU A 182 -26.08 -20.44 9.64
CA LEU A 182 -25.42 -21.08 10.80
C LEU A 182 -25.52 -22.62 10.76
N HIS A 183 -26.65 -23.15 10.28
CA HIS A 183 -26.88 -24.59 10.12
C HIS A 183 -25.96 -25.28 9.08
N GLN A 184 -25.56 -24.59 8.00
CA GLN A 184 -24.62 -25.16 7.02
C GLN A 184 -23.19 -25.19 7.57
N ILE A 185 -22.81 -24.18 8.36
CA ILE A 185 -21.50 -24.09 9.01
C ILE A 185 -21.33 -25.21 10.06
N GLU A 186 -22.37 -25.47 10.85
CA GLU A 186 -22.39 -26.56 11.84
C GLU A 186 -22.42 -27.95 11.18
N ALA A 187 -23.15 -28.13 10.09
CA ALA A 187 -23.19 -29.39 9.35
C ALA A 187 -21.84 -29.76 8.71
N GLU A 188 -21.08 -28.76 8.22
CA GLU A 188 -19.75 -28.97 7.66
C GLU A 188 -18.69 -29.26 8.74
N ALA A 189 -18.83 -28.65 9.93
CA ALA A 189 -18.00 -28.98 11.09
C ALA A 189 -18.16 -30.44 11.52
N ARG A 190 -19.41 -30.95 11.53
CA ARG A 190 -19.71 -32.36 11.89
C ARG A 190 -19.17 -33.38 10.90
N LYS A 191 -19.08 -33.04 9.60
CA LYS A 191 -18.48 -33.91 8.57
C LYS A 191 -16.99 -34.17 8.79
N HIS A 192 -16.28 -33.26 9.46
CA HIS A 192 -14.84 -33.39 9.71
C HIS A 192 -14.49 -33.92 11.11
N THR A 193 -15.41 -33.86 12.07
CA THR A 193 -15.24 -34.53 13.38
C THR A 193 -15.61 -36.01 13.35
N GLY A 194 -16.44 -36.46 12.40
CA GLY A 194 -16.90 -37.85 12.29
C GLY A 194 -15.97 -38.83 11.57
N SER A 195 -14.74 -38.44 11.19
CA SER A 195 -13.79 -39.32 10.47
C SER A 195 -12.64 -39.84 11.33
N ASN A 196 -12.68 -39.64 12.65
CA ASN A 196 -11.66 -40.12 13.58
C ASN A 196 -12.17 -41.13 14.62
N GLU A 197 -13.30 -41.79 14.34
CA GLU A 197 -13.64 -43.03 15.03
C GLU A 197 -13.55 -44.18 14.04
N ILE A 198 -12.86 -45.23 14.49
CA ILE A 198 -12.58 -46.51 13.85
C ILE A 198 -11.30 -46.51 12.99
N LEU A 199 -10.19 -46.93 13.61
CA LEU A 199 -9.45 -48.13 13.19
C LEU A 199 -8.42 -48.51 14.27
N TYR A 200 -8.76 -49.59 15.01
CA TYR A 200 -7.99 -50.44 15.92
C TYR A 200 -7.21 -49.82 17.09
#